data_AF-A0A7C3LJF1-F1
#
_entry.id   AF-A0A7C3LJF1-F1
#
_cell.length_a   1.000
_cell.length_b   1.000
_cell.length_c   1.000
_cell.angle_alpha   90.00
_cell.angle_beta   90.00
_cell.angle_gamma   90.00
#
_symmetry.space_group_name_H-M   'P 1'
#
loop_
_entity.id
_entity.type
_entity.pdbx_description
1 polymer ?
#
loop_
_entity_poly.entity_id
_entity_poly.type
_entity_poly.pdbx_seq_one_letter_code
_entity_poly.pdbx_strand_id
1 'polypeptide(L)'
;MLAHSASSKSLDDFASFTEIAGTGTYMDFYNRRLDKGRSGSDITHRAVLSGVYDLPILRNRGWLTRLFGGWRTGLILSMQSGPTYSVYSFVNETNAFPPGSVRANLAGDPSLPSDQRTLARWFNTSAFVNPPQFRFGNAGRGIMTGPGTVNLDSSFAKRFPITDSWRAEIRGEFFNFLNHTNFNLPGHTVNAPTYGLINSAKAARSAQLAFRIDF
;
A
#
# COMPACT_ATOMS: atom_id res chain seq x y z
N MET A 1 -22.32 -10.24 -3.22
CA MET A 1 -21.48 -9.09 -2.83
C MET A 1 -20.99 -9.37 -1.42
N LEU A 2 -19.68 -9.32 -1.19
CA LEU A 2 -19.04 -9.58 0.10
C LEU A 2 -18.31 -8.30 0.53
N ALA A 3 -18.48 -7.90 1.78
CA ALA A 3 -17.81 -6.74 2.36
C ALA A 3 -17.10 -7.17 3.64
N HIS A 4 -15.82 -6.88 3.75
CA HIS A 4 -15.02 -7.14 4.95
C HIS A 4 -14.32 -5.86 5.37
N SER A 5 -14.39 -5.54 6.66
CA SER A 5 -13.63 -4.44 7.27
C SER A 5 -12.90 -4.97 8.49
N ALA A 6 -11.64 -4.57 8.65
CA ALA A 6 -10.80 -4.91 9.78
C ALA A 6 -10.05 -3.67 10.26
N SER A 7 -9.87 -3.57 11.58
CA SER A 7 -8.96 -2.63 12.22
C SER A 7 -7.97 -3.44 13.05
N SER A 8 -6.68 -3.11 12.92
CA SER A 8 -5.61 -3.81 13.62
C SER A 8 -4.60 -2.83 14.19
N LYS A 9 -3.96 -3.25 15.28
CA LYS A 9 -2.78 -2.59 15.84
C LYS A 9 -1.73 -3.66 16.09
N SER A 10 -0.67 -3.66 15.30
CA SER A 10 0.46 -4.58 15.46
C SER A 10 1.66 -3.87 16.07
N LEU A 11 2.25 -4.50 17.09
CA LEU A 11 3.48 -4.05 17.76
C LEU A 11 4.54 -5.14 17.68
N ASP A 12 5.77 -4.72 17.42
CA ASP A 12 6.94 -5.56 17.23
C ASP A 12 8.21 -4.75 17.55
N ASP A 13 9.32 -5.45 17.72
CA ASP A 13 10.62 -4.87 18.07
C ASP A 13 11.69 -5.10 17.00
N PHE A 14 11.31 -5.71 15.87
CA PHE A 14 12.16 -6.01 14.73
C PHE A 14 11.32 -6.13 13.46
N ALA A 15 11.76 -5.50 12.36
CA ALA A 15 11.09 -5.64 11.07
C ALA A 15 11.32 -7.03 10.44
N SER A 16 10.23 -7.70 10.05
CA SER A 16 10.32 -8.85 9.13
C SER A 16 10.95 -8.42 7.80
N PHE A 17 11.65 -9.34 7.14
CA PHE A 17 12.25 -9.13 5.80
C PHE A 17 11.21 -8.75 4.73
N THR A 18 9.91 -8.99 5.00
CA THR A 18 8.79 -8.73 4.08
C THR A 18 7.80 -7.70 4.64
N GLU A 19 8.21 -6.82 5.56
CA GLU A 19 7.33 -5.75 6.03
C GLU A 19 6.91 -4.78 4.90
N ILE A 20 5.67 -4.28 5.00
CA ILE A 20 5.09 -3.36 4.02
C ILE A 20 5.80 -2.00 4.02
N ALA A 21 6.37 -1.59 5.15
CA ALA A 21 7.12 -0.35 5.31
C ALA A 21 8.36 -0.54 6.19
N GLY A 22 9.41 0.23 5.89
CA GLY A 22 10.68 0.16 6.60
C GLY A 22 10.62 0.81 7.97
N THR A 23 10.36 0.02 9.00
CA THR A 23 10.45 0.47 10.42
C THR A 23 11.81 0.17 11.05
N GLY A 24 12.61 -0.67 10.39
CA GLY A 24 14.02 -0.89 10.69
C GLY A 24 14.26 -2.05 11.64
N THR A 25 15.53 -2.39 11.78
CA THR A 25 16.03 -3.36 12.77
C THR A 25 16.16 -2.71 14.15
N TYR A 26 16.51 -3.52 15.15
CA TYR A 26 16.89 -3.01 16.47
C TYR A 26 18.13 -2.12 16.36
N MET A 27 18.15 -1.00 17.09
CA MET A 27 19.31 -0.10 17.14
C MET A 27 20.31 -0.52 18.20
N ASP A 28 19.83 -0.96 19.36
CA ASP A 28 20.66 -1.29 20.51
C ASP A 28 20.44 -2.75 20.91
N PHE A 29 21.46 -3.59 20.66
CA PHE A 29 21.43 -5.01 21.01
C PHE A 29 21.24 -5.22 22.52
N TYR A 30 21.80 -4.33 23.34
CA TYR A 30 21.75 -4.43 24.79
C TYR A 30 20.45 -3.86 25.38
N ASN A 31 19.67 -3.10 24.59
CA ASN A 31 18.43 -2.49 25.04
C ASN A 31 17.30 -2.52 23.99
N ARG A 32 16.81 -3.71 23.68
CA ARG A 32 15.70 -3.95 22.73
C ARG A 32 14.37 -3.28 23.08
N ARG A 33 14.19 -2.81 24.32
CA ARG A 33 12.97 -2.09 24.72
C ARG A 33 12.79 -0.79 23.94
N LEU A 34 13.89 -0.19 23.50
CA LEU A 34 13.90 1.03 22.68
C LEU A 34 13.36 0.77 21.26
N ASP A 35 13.38 -0.48 20.82
CA ASP A 35 12.99 -0.90 19.46
C ASP A 35 11.54 -1.37 19.36
N LYS A 36 10.86 -1.57 20.49
CA LYS A 36 9.44 -1.91 20.50
C LYS A 36 8.60 -0.72 20.01
N GLY A 37 7.86 -0.91 18.92
CA GLY A 37 7.00 0.12 18.33
C GLY A 37 5.94 -0.48 17.42
N ARG A 38 5.31 0.37 16.59
CA ARG A 38 4.32 -0.09 15.61
C ARG A 38 5.03 -0.80 14.45
N SER A 39 4.46 -1.91 14.00
CA SER A 39 4.96 -2.68 12.86
C SER A 39 4.85 -1.90 11.56
N GLY A 40 5.80 -2.13 10.64
CA GLY A 40 5.74 -1.58 9.29
C GLY A 40 4.57 -2.13 8.48
N SER A 41 4.02 -3.26 8.92
CA SER A 41 2.80 -3.85 8.35
C SER A 41 1.54 -3.46 9.13
N ASP A 42 1.64 -2.57 10.12
CA ASP A 42 0.50 -2.09 10.88
C ASP A 42 -0.39 -1.19 10.01
N ILE A 43 -1.49 -1.75 9.52
CA ILE A 43 -2.53 -1.04 8.78
C ILE A 43 -3.71 -0.84 9.72
N THR A 44 -3.94 0.41 10.12
CA THR A 44 -4.94 0.74 11.15
C THR A 44 -6.37 0.45 10.72
N HIS A 45 -6.72 0.75 9.47
CA HIS A 45 -8.03 0.47 8.89
C HIS A 45 -7.87 -0.14 7.51
N ARG A 46 -8.57 -1.24 7.25
CA ARG A 46 -8.68 -1.84 5.92
C ARG A 46 -10.12 -2.26 5.64
N ALA A 47 -10.62 -1.87 4.49
CA ALA A 47 -11.91 -2.29 3.97
C ALA A 47 -11.73 -2.87 2.57
N VAL A 48 -12.31 -4.04 2.34
CA VAL A 48 -12.35 -4.70 1.03
C VAL A 48 -13.80 -5.02 0.71
N LEU A 49 -14.26 -4.51 -0.43
CA LEU A 49 -15.57 -4.77 -0.98
C LEU A 49 -15.41 -5.50 -2.30
N SER A 50 -16.01 -6.68 -2.42
CA SER A 50 -15.96 -7.46 -3.66
C SER A 50 -17.36 -7.87 -4.12
N GLY A 51 -17.54 -7.88 -5.43
CA GLY A 51 -18.80 -8.23 -6.07
C GLY A 51 -18.56 -8.89 -7.40
N VAL A 52 -19.33 -9.93 -7.69
CA VAL A 52 -19.44 -10.51 -9.02
C VAL A 52 -20.91 -10.46 -9.41
N TYR A 53 -21.18 -9.98 -10.61
CA TYR A 53 -22.51 -9.85 -11.16
C TYR A 53 -22.57 -10.53 -12.53
N ASP A 54 -23.43 -11.54 -12.63
CA ASP A 54 -23.76 -12.19 -13.89
C ASP A 54 -24.97 -11.49 -14.46
N LEU A 55 -24.82 -10.79 -15.60
CA LEU A 55 -25.91 -10.06 -16.25
C LEU A 55 -27.00 -11.06 -16.70
N PRO A 56 -28.15 -11.13 -16.02
CA PRO A 56 -29.16 -12.15 -16.30
C PRO A 56 -30.17 -11.71 -17.38
N ILE A 57 -30.05 -10.45 -17.86
CA ILE A 57 -31.09 -9.66 -18.54
C ILE A 57 -31.58 -10.26 -19.86
N LEU A 58 -30.99 -11.35 -20.35
CA LEU A 58 -31.33 -11.89 -21.68
C LEU A 58 -31.54 -13.39 -21.72
N ARG A 59 -31.79 -14.06 -20.60
CA ARG A 59 -32.32 -15.43 -20.68
C ARG A 59 -33.69 -15.36 -21.39
N ASN A 60 -33.87 -16.05 -22.51
CA ASN A 60 -35.10 -16.16 -23.32
C ASN A 60 -35.52 -14.97 -24.24
N ARG A 61 -34.59 -14.27 -24.91
CA ARG A 61 -34.93 -13.27 -25.96
C ARG A 61 -34.31 -13.54 -27.34
N GLY A 62 -34.13 -14.82 -27.71
CA GLY A 62 -33.69 -15.22 -29.06
C GLY A 62 -32.29 -14.73 -29.43
N TRP A 63 -32.14 -14.02 -30.55
CA TRP A 63 -30.84 -13.53 -31.05
C TRP A 63 -30.18 -12.48 -30.13
N LEU A 64 -30.98 -11.71 -29.37
CA LEU A 64 -30.49 -10.74 -28.38
C LEU A 64 -29.75 -11.43 -27.23
N THR A 65 -30.15 -12.66 -26.89
CA THR A 65 -29.45 -13.50 -25.92
C THR A 65 -28.06 -13.90 -26.39
N ARG A 66 -27.89 -14.15 -27.70
CA ARG A 66 -26.60 -14.48 -28.30
C ARG A 66 -25.64 -13.29 -28.31
N LEU A 67 -26.14 -12.07 -28.55
CA LEU A 67 -25.28 -10.88 -28.64
C LEU A 67 -24.99 -10.23 -27.29
N PHE A 68 -25.95 -10.22 -26.37
CA PHE A 68 -25.84 -9.43 -25.13
C PHE A 68 -25.89 -10.32 -23.87
N GLY A 69 -26.09 -11.63 -24.00
CA GLY A 69 -26.00 -12.58 -22.88
C GLY A 69 -24.56 -13.00 -22.56
N GLY A 70 -24.40 -13.70 -21.44
CA GLY A 70 -23.13 -14.35 -21.07
C GLY A 70 -22.07 -13.43 -20.47
N TRP A 71 -22.44 -12.20 -20.11
CA TRP A 71 -21.53 -11.27 -19.42
C TRP A 71 -21.48 -11.52 -17.91
N ARG A 72 -20.25 -11.54 -17.39
CA ARG A 72 -19.90 -11.57 -15.99
C ARG A 72 -18.99 -10.40 -15.69
N THR A 73 -19.34 -9.60 -14.70
CA THR A 73 -18.52 -8.47 -14.23
C THR A 73 -18.09 -8.72 -12.80
N GLY A 74 -16.80 -8.53 -12.52
CA GLY A 74 -16.22 -8.54 -11.18
C GLY A 74 -15.72 -7.16 -10.79
N LEU A 75 -15.86 -6.80 -9.52
CA LEU A 75 -15.33 -5.57 -8.92
C LEU A 75 -14.70 -5.89 -7.57
N ILE A 76 -13.54 -5.30 -7.31
CA ILE A 76 -12.85 -5.35 -6.02
C ILE A 76 -12.40 -3.94 -5.66
N LEU A 77 -13.04 -3.33 -4.68
CA LEU A 77 -12.62 -2.08 -4.07
C LEU A 77 -11.82 -2.40 -2.80
N SER A 78 -10.60 -1.89 -2.72
CA SER A 78 -9.75 -1.96 -1.53
C SER A 78 -9.40 -0.55 -1.06
N MET A 79 -9.62 -0.31 0.23
CA MET A 79 -9.31 0.94 0.89
C MET A 79 -8.52 0.62 2.16
N GLN A 80 -7.39 1.28 2.37
CA GLN A 80 -6.61 1.08 3.58
C GLN A 80 -5.84 2.32 4.00
N SER A 81 -5.63 2.45 5.31
CA SER A 81 -4.69 3.41 5.88
C SER A 81 -3.26 3.10 5.45
N GLY A 82 -2.40 4.11 5.53
CA GLY A 82 -0.99 3.94 5.21
C GLY A 82 -0.27 3.09 6.26
N PRO A 83 0.81 2.39 5.86
CA PRO A 83 1.66 1.67 6.80
C PRO A 83 2.46 2.63 7.67
N THR A 84 3.00 2.13 8.77
CA THR A 84 3.88 2.94 9.64
C THR A 84 5.33 2.88 9.21
N TYR A 85 6.09 3.94 9.43
CA TYR A 85 7.51 3.99 9.09
C TYR A 85 8.30 4.76 10.14
N SER A 86 9.61 4.51 10.17
CA SER A 86 10.57 5.20 11.04
C SER A 86 11.36 6.23 10.23
N VAL A 87 11.91 7.25 10.90
CA VAL A 87 12.82 8.22 10.29
C VAL A 87 14.25 7.90 10.72
N TYR A 88 15.18 7.85 9.76
CA TYR A 88 16.57 7.45 9.99
C TYR A 88 17.54 8.62 9.87
N SER A 89 18.67 8.49 10.55
CA SER A 89 19.85 9.31 10.29
C SER A 89 20.52 8.86 8.99
N PHE A 90 21.10 9.80 8.24
CA PHE A 90 21.91 9.48 7.04
C PHE A 90 23.26 8.87 7.39
N VAL A 91 23.81 9.26 8.54
CA VAL A 91 25.10 8.81 9.05
C VAL A 91 24.92 8.02 10.33
N ASN A 92 25.71 6.96 10.47
CA ASN A 92 25.78 6.18 11.70
C ASN A 92 27.02 6.60 12.50
N GLU A 93 26.81 7.45 13.50
CA GLU A 93 27.89 7.96 14.37
C GLU A 93 27.94 7.27 15.73
N THR A 94 27.21 6.15 15.91
CA THR A 94 27.09 5.47 17.21
C THR A 94 28.38 4.79 17.67
N ASN A 95 29.25 4.42 16.73
CA ASN A 95 30.42 3.56 16.95
C ASN A 95 30.09 2.22 17.63
N ALA A 96 28.84 1.75 17.51
CA ALA A 96 28.31 0.56 18.18
C ALA A 96 28.00 -0.60 17.22
N PHE A 97 28.44 -0.51 15.95
CA PHE A 97 28.16 -1.47 14.87
C PHE A 97 26.69 -1.99 14.87
N PRO A 98 25.68 -1.09 14.87
CA PRO A 98 24.30 -1.52 14.86
C PRO A 98 24.00 -2.31 13.56
N PRO A 99 23.10 -3.30 13.62
CA PRO A 99 22.81 -4.20 12.50
C PRO A 99 22.13 -3.52 11.30
N GLY A 100 21.83 -2.23 11.37
CA GLY A 100 21.19 -1.47 10.29
C GLY A 100 21.13 0.03 10.58
N SER A 101 20.29 0.74 9.83
CA SER A 101 20.12 2.19 9.95
C SER A 101 19.64 2.60 11.34
N VAL A 102 20.28 3.64 11.89
CA VAL A 102 19.90 4.21 13.19
C VAL A 102 18.78 5.24 12.98
N ARG A 103 17.76 5.19 13.84
CA ARG A 103 16.68 6.18 13.86
C ARG A 103 17.24 7.56 14.23
N ALA A 104 16.58 8.60 13.75
CA ALA A 104 16.89 9.98 14.09
C ALA A 104 16.48 10.31 15.54
N ASN A 105 16.86 11.49 16.02
CA ASN A 105 16.25 12.09 17.20
C ASN A 105 14.97 12.82 16.81
N LEU A 106 13.91 12.65 17.60
CA LEU A 106 12.71 13.47 17.56
C LEU A 106 12.89 14.68 18.49
N ALA A 107 12.92 15.87 17.91
CA ALA A 107 13.15 17.15 18.58
C ALA A 107 11.91 18.06 18.60
N GLY A 108 10.82 17.67 17.95
CA GLY A 108 9.56 18.42 17.91
C GLY A 108 8.40 17.56 17.40
N ASP A 109 7.25 18.20 17.12
CA ASP A 109 6.10 17.52 16.52
C ASP A 109 6.37 17.22 15.04
N PRO A 110 6.40 15.94 14.62
CA PRO A 110 6.68 15.57 13.24
C PRO A 110 5.44 15.68 12.35
N SER A 111 4.25 15.88 12.92
CA SER A 111 3.01 16.00 12.17
C SER A 111 2.90 17.36 11.50
N LEU A 112 2.29 17.38 10.31
CA LEU A 112 1.85 18.62 9.67
C LEU A 112 0.34 18.67 9.64
N PRO A 113 -0.24 19.87 9.85
CA PRO A 113 -1.62 20.15 9.50
C PRO A 113 -1.94 19.73 8.06
N SER A 114 -3.18 19.31 7.81
CA SER A 114 -3.58 18.75 6.52
C SER A 114 -3.46 19.74 5.36
N ASP A 115 -3.66 21.04 5.63
CA ASP A 115 -3.54 22.15 4.68
C ASP A 115 -2.08 22.47 4.30
N GLN A 116 -1.12 22.13 5.16
CA GLN A 116 0.32 22.35 4.92
C GLN A 116 1.02 21.13 4.32
N ARG A 117 0.36 19.96 4.35
CA ARG A 117 0.91 18.71 3.85
C ARG A 117 0.84 18.68 2.33
N THR A 118 1.99 18.53 1.69
CA THR A 118 2.11 18.41 0.23
C THR A 118 3.02 17.24 -0.14
N LEU A 119 3.07 16.86 -1.42
CA LEU A 119 4.03 15.85 -1.88
C LEU A 119 5.49 16.32 -1.70
N ALA A 120 5.73 17.63 -1.72
CA ALA A 120 7.06 18.19 -1.47
C ALA A 120 7.42 18.31 0.03
N ARG A 121 6.41 18.23 0.90
CA ARG A 121 6.55 18.36 2.35
C ARG A 121 5.49 17.51 3.04
N TRP A 122 5.75 16.22 3.15
CA TRP A 122 4.77 15.26 3.68
C TRP A 122 4.65 15.29 5.20
N PHE A 123 5.73 15.64 5.89
CA PHE A 123 5.79 15.75 7.35
C PHE A 123 6.75 16.88 7.74
N ASN A 124 6.76 17.23 9.03
CA ASN A 124 7.60 18.30 9.52
C ASN A 124 9.06 17.83 9.59
N THR A 125 9.85 18.17 8.55
CA THR A 125 11.23 17.71 8.42
C THR A 125 12.17 18.26 9.48
N SER A 126 11.86 19.42 10.09
CA SER A 126 12.66 19.99 11.18
C SER A 126 12.43 19.31 12.53
N ALA A 127 11.41 18.46 12.65
CA ALA A 127 11.13 17.70 13.87
C ALA A 127 12.14 16.59 14.13
N PHE A 128 12.95 16.23 13.13
CA PHE A 128 13.98 15.22 13.26
C PHE A 128 15.36 15.79 13.03
N VAL A 129 16.29 15.35 13.86
CA VAL A 129 17.71 15.73 13.76
C VAL A 129 18.57 14.47 13.86
N ASN A 130 19.77 14.51 13.29
CA ASN A 130 20.71 13.42 13.48
C ASN A 130 21.08 13.32 14.97
N PRO A 131 21.21 12.09 15.52
CA PRO A 131 21.72 11.93 16.86
C PRO A 131 23.17 12.41 16.95
N PRO A 132 23.62 12.94 18.10
CA PRO A 132 25.01 13.31 18.28
C PRO A 132 25.91 12.07 18.27
N GLN A 133 27.19 12.29 18.00
CA GLN A 133 28.20 11.24 18.00
C GLN A 133 28.14 10.38 19.28
N PHE A 134 28.30 9.07 19.09
CA PHE A 134 28.27 8.04 20.13
C PHE A 134 26.91 7.86 20.82
N ARG A 135 25.81 8.30 20.20
CA ARG A 135 24.44 8.07 20.73
C ARG A 135 23.50 7.48 19.70
N PHE A 136 22.62 6.60 20.14
CA PHE A 136 21.46 6.17 19.37
C PHE A 136 20.39 7.27 19.33
N GLY A 137 19.56 7.23 18.28
CA GLY A 137 18.39 8.11 18.17
C GLY A 137 17.33 7.80 19.22
N ASN A 138 16.58 8.82 19.62
CA ASN A 138 15.48 8.70 20.58
C ASN A 138 14.10 8.53 19.93
N ALA A 139 13.97 8.70 18.60
CA ALA A 139 12.68 8.57 17.94
C ALA A 139 12.18 7.13 18.04
N GLY A 140 10.90 6.94 18.41
CA GLY A 140 10.28 5.62 18.48
C GLY A 140 10.20 4.91 17.12
N ARG A 141 10.02 3.58 17.14
CA ARG A 141 9.84 2.78 15.92
C ARG A 141 8.41 2.92 15.39
N GLY A 142 8.27 3.15 14.08
CA GLY A 142 6.96 3.22 13.41
C GLY A 142 6.10 4.40 13.87
N ILE A 143 6.72 5.51 14.28
CA ILE A 143 5.99 6.68 14.80
C ILE A 143 5.31 7.50 13.70
N MET A 144 5.73 7.35 12.44
CA MET A 144 5.13 8.03 11.30
C MET A 144 4.14 7.12 10.57
N THR A 145 3.12 7.70 9.94
CA THR A 145 2.15 6.97 9.11
C THR A 145 2.19 7.50 7.68
N GLY A 146 2.33 6.58 6.71
CA GLY A 146 2.42 6.91 5.30
C GLY A 146 1.07 7.25 4.65
N PRO A 147 1.06 7.51 3.33
CA PRO A 147 -0.17 7.65 2.56
C PRO A 147 -1.02 6.38 2.61
N GLY A 148 -2.33 6.53 2.74
CA GLY A 148 -3.29 5.46 2.52
C GLY A 148 -3.42 5.10 1.03
N THR A 149 -4.11 4.01 0.75
CA THR A 149 -4.36 3.57 -0.63
C THR A 149 -5.83 3.27 -0.86
N VAL A 150 -6.31 3.66 -2.04
CA VAL A 150 -7.62 3.34 -2.58
C VAL A 150 -7.43 2.77 -3.97
N ASN A 151 -7.88 1.53 -4.17
CA ASN A 151 -7.71 0.83 -5.43
C ASN A 151 -9.00 0.08 -5.81
N LEU A 152 -9.48 0.33 -7.03
CA LEU A 152 -10.60 -0.40 -7.63
C LEU A 152 -10.07 -1.25 -8.77
N ASP A 153 -10.16 -2.57 -8.64
CA ASP A 153 -9.90 -3.51 -9.73
C ASP A 153 -11.23 -4.01 -10.29
N SER A 154 -11.26 -4.27 -11.60
CA SER A 154 -12.45 -4.75 -12.28
C SER A 154 -12.13 -5.84 -13.30
N SER A 155 -13.09 -6.72 -13.54
CA SER A 155 -13.01 -7.72 -14.60
C SER A 155 -14.32 -7.81 -15.35
N PHE A 156 -14.24 -8.09 -16.64
CA PHE A 156 -15.37 -8.27 -17.52
C PHE A 156 -15.10 -9.51 -18.36
N ALA A 157 -15.99 -10.49 -18.32
CA ALA A 157 -15.89 -11.69 -19.12
C ALA A 157 -17.19 -11.89 -19.89
N LYS A 158 -17.08 -12.27 -21.17
CA LYS A 158 -18.22 -12.65 -21.99
C LYS A 158 -18.00 -14.05 -22.54
N ARG A 159 -18.94 -14.94 -22.24
CA ARG A 159 -18.97 -16.29 -22.82
C ARG A 159 -20.07 -16.40 -23.85
N PHE A 160 -19.75 -16.92 -25.04
CA PHE A 160 -20.73 -17.12 -26.10
C PHE A 160 -20.44 -18.41 -26.88
N PRO A 161 -21.49 -19.12 -27.33
CA PRO A 161 -21.32 -20.30 -28.18
C PRO A 161 -20.88 -19.89 -29.60
N ILE A 162 -19.95 -20.64 -30.19
CA ILE A 162 -19.59 -20.54 -31.61
C ILE A 162 -20.42 -21.56 -32.40
N THR A 163 -20.39 -22.82 -31.97
CA THR A 163 -21.20 -23.94 -32.48
C THR A 163 -21.81 -24.71 -31.30
N ASP A 164 -22.45 -25.85 -31.55
CA ASP A 164 -23.01 -26.68 -30.49
C ASP A 164 -21.94 -27.34 -29.61
N SER A 165 -20.74 -27.57 -30.16
CA SER A 165 -19.60 -28.14 -29.43
C SER A 165 -18.54 -27.10 -29.03
N TRP A 166 -18.50 -25.93 -29.68
CA TRP A 166 -17.44 -24.93 -29.47
C TRP A 166 -17.95 -23.70 -28.72
N ARG A 167 -17.18 -23.23 -27.74
CA ARG A 167 -17.46 -22.01 -26.97
C ARG A 167 -16.26 -21.07 -26.97
N ALA A 168 -16.51 -19.77 -26.89
CA ALA A 168 -15.47 -18.76 -26.70
C ALA A 168 -15.72 -17.93 -25.45
N GLU A 169 -14.62 -17.46 -24.85
CA GLU A 169 -14.60 -16.46 -23.79
C GLU A 169 -13.69 -15.30 -24.18
N ILE A 170 -14.19 -14.08 -24.06
CA ILE A 170 -13.37 -12.86 -24.04
C ILE A 170 -13.35 -12.35 -22.61
N ARG A 171 -12.16 -12.11 -22.05
CA ARG A 171 -11.98 -11.57 -20.69
C ARG A 171 -11.10 -10.33 -20.73
N GLY A 172 -11.54 -9.29 -20.04
CA GLY A 172 -10.75 -8.11 -19.73
C GLY A 172 -10.58 -7.98 -18.22
N GLU A 173 -9.37 -7.68 -17.80
CA GLU A 173 -9.02 -7.33 -16.42
C GLU A 173 -8.41 -5.94 -16.40
N PHE A 174 -8.84 -5.11 -15.44
CA PHE A 174 -8.37 -3.75 -15.29
C PHE A 174 -7.95 -3.55 -13.84
N PHE A 175 -6.66 -3.26 -13.65
CA PHE A 175 -6.09 -2.93 -12.35
C PHE A 175 -6.06 -1.42 -12.18
N ASN A 176 -6.40 -0.92 -10.99
CA ASN A 176 -6.57 0.51 -10.74
C ASN A 176 -7.48 1.17 -11.80
N PHE A 177 -8.69 0.64 -11.97
CA PHE A 177 -9.66 1.02 -12.98
C PHE A 177 -9.98 2.54 -12.98
N LEU A 178 -10.04 3.15 -11.80
CA LEU A 178 -10.27 4.59 -11.63
C LEU A 178 -9.02 5.45 -11.88
N ASN A 179 -7.86 4.82 -12.09
CA ASN A 179 -6.56 5.48 -12.20
C ASN A 179 -6.25 6.41 -11.02
N HIS A 180 -6.64 6.00 -9.82
CA HIS A 180 -6.36 6.73 -8.58
C HIS A 180 -4.87 6.62 -8.26
N THR A 181 -4.20 7.75 -8.03
CA THR A 181 -2.78 7.75 -7.68
C THR A 181 -2.60 7.26 -6.24
N ASN A 182 -1.93 6.13 -6.08
CA ASN A 182 -1.60 5.57 -4.77
C ASN A 182 -0.13 5.83 -4.47
N PHE A 183 0.16 6.81 -3.62
CA PHE A 183 1.52 7.24 -3.31
C PHE A 183 2.30 6.21 -2.48
N ASN A 184 3.62 6.14 -2.70
CA ASN A 184 4.52 5.42 -1.80
C ASN A 184 4.93 6.30 -0.61
N LEU A 185 5.74 5.74 0.28
CA LEU A 185 6.28 6.48 1.43
C LEU A 185 7.12 7.68 0.99
N PRO A 186 7.14 8.77 1.77
CA PRO A 186 8.10 9.85 1.56
C PRO A 186 9.53 9.37 1.83
N GLY A 187 10.51 10.11 1.31
CA GLY A 187 11.88 9.98 1.79
C GLY A 187 11.95 10.31 3.28
N HIS A 188 12.55 9.42 4.06
CA HIS A 188 12.50 9.43 5.52
C HIS A 188 13.88 9.24 6.15
N THR A 189 14.92 9.65 5.43
CA THR A 189 16.29 9.73 5.93
C THR A 189 16.69 11.20 6.04
N VAL A 190 16.99 11.66 7.25
CA VAL A 190 17.38 13.05 7.55
C VAL A 190 18.52 13.47 6.61
N ASN A 191 18.47 14.68 6.06
CA ASN A 191 19.46 15.23 5.11
C ASN A 191 19.58 14.53 3.75
N ALA A 192 18.83 13.45 3.48
CA ALA A 192 18.80 12.87 2.15
C ALA A 192 18.11 13.83 1.14
N PRO A 193 18.48 13.82 -0.15
CA PRO A 193 17.87 14.70 -1.15
C PRO A 193 16.35 14.57 -1.29
N THR A 194 15.80 13.40 -0.94
CA THR A 194 14.36 13.10 -1.00
C THR A 194 13.66 13.25 0.34
N TYR A 195 14.32 13.81 1.37
CA TYR A 195 13.78 13.89 2.71
C TYR A 195 12.49 14.73 2.79
N GLY A 196 11.41 14.13 3.27
CA GLY A 196 10.08 14.74 3.31
C GLY A 196 9.31 14.72 1.98
N LEU A 197 9.92 14.24 0.89
CA LEU A 197 9.35 14.25 -0.45
C LEU A 197 8.73 12.90 -0.81
N ILE A 198 7.51 12.92 -1.34
CA ILE A 198 6.91 11.80 -2.08
C ILE A 198 7.14 12.04 -3.56
N ASN A 199 8.03 11.24 -4.16
CA ASN A 199 8.38 11.32 -5.58
C ASN A 199 8.07 10.02 -6.34
N SER A 200 7.34 9.09 -5.73
CA SER A 200 6.94 7.84 -6.38
C SER A 200 5.54 7.39 -5.97
N ALA A 201 4.92 6.58 -6.83
CA ALA A 201 3.61 6.00 -6.63
C ALA A 201 3.60 4.53 -7.04
N LYS A 202 2.55 3.81 -6.64
CA LYS A 202 2.25 2.46 -7.10
C LYS A 202 1.86 2.47 -8.58
N ALA A 203 1.73 1.28 -9.18
CA ALA A 203 1.41 1.12 -10.58
C ALA A 203 0.16 1.94 -11.00
N ALA A 204 0.29 2.62 -12.13
CA ALA A 204 -0.83 3.26 -12.79
C ALA A 204 -1.82 2.19 -13.31
N ARG A 205 -2.96 2.65 -13.83
CA ARG A 205 -3.94 1.76 -14.44
C ARG A 205 -3.31 0.88 -15.51
N SER A 206 -3.58 -0.42 -15.43
CA SER A 206 -3.18 -1.40 -16.44
C SER A 206 -4.37 -2.27 -16.82
N ALA A 207 -4.34 -2.82 -18.03
CA ALA A 207 -5.39 -3.69 -18.55
C ALA A 207 -4.78 -4.92 -19.20
N GLN A 208 -5.47 -6.04 -19.08
CA GLN A 208 -5.13 -7.30 -19.73
C GLN A 208 -6.35 -7.84 -20.46
N LEU A 209 -6.13 -8.36 -21.66
CA LEU A 209 -7.16 -8.97 -22.49
C LEU A 209 -6.78 -10.41 -22.77
N ALA A 210 -7.74 -11.30 -22.64
CA ALA A 210 -7.58 -12.72 -22.91
C ALA A 210 -8.73 -13.22 -23.79
N PHE A 211 -8.41 -14.15 -24.67
CA PHE A 211 -9.36 -14.88 -25.48
C PHE A 211 -9.12 -16.38 -25.31
N ARG A 212 -10.18 -17.14 -25.11
CA ARG A 212 -10.13 -18.60 -24.95
C ARG A 212 -11.20 -19.27 -25.81
N ILE A 213 -10.86 -20.42 -26.38
CA ILE A 213 -11.79 -21.33 -27.06
C ILE A 213 -11.80 -22.66 -26.30
N ASP A 214 -13.00 -23.19 -26.04
CA ASP A 214 -13.25 -24.50 -25.45
C ASP A 214 -13.95 -25.39 -26.51
N PHE A 215 -13.53 -26.64 -26.69
CA PHE A 215 -14.04 -27.61 -27.68
C PHE A 215 -14.26 -29.00 -27.08
#